data_AF-A0A7L4ZNK7-F1
#
_entry.id   AF-A0A7L4ZNK7-F1
#
_cell.length_a   1.000
_cell.length_b   1.000
_cell.length_c   1.000
_cell.angle_alpha   90.00
_cell.angle_beta   90.00
_cell.angle_gamma   90.00
#
_symmetry.space_group_name_H-M   'P 1'
#
loop_
_entity.id
_entity.type
_entity.pdbx_description
1 polymer ?
#
loop_
_entity_poly.entity_id
_entity_poly.type
_entity_poly.pdbx_seq_one_letter_code
_entity_poly.pdbx_strand_id
1 'polypeptide(L)'
;MKKSLFIVLAALLLISCSKKLIPNSDDGNALIRIINEEIKSGNANHKMPIYIDNVEVLKKDLILFNTFKSKDFTAIKVLNKLEAKKAINTKINEKVIQVTAFKDELFDLKYYTKIDNELIEKTIASLFESGQINRNPILVLNGIPLRGDDIFLKINSIKKSEIKSISLLKKQAAYAIYGIRGINGVIVITTK
;
A
#
# COMPACT_ATOMS: atom_id res chain seq x y z
N MET A 1 -57.01 36.54 -30.97
CA MET A 1 -55.84 35.81 -31.53
C MET A 1 -54.77 35.71 -30.45
N LYS A 2 -54.30 34.48 -30.23
CA LYS A 2 -53.35 34.04 -29.20
C LYS A 2 -51.99 34.73 -29.30
N LYS A 3 -51.30 34.90 -28.16
CA LYS A 3 -49.96 34.32 -27.92
C LYS A 3 -49.58 34.49 -26.43
N SER A 4 -49.97 33.50 -25.64
CA SER A 4 -49.45 33.25 -24.30
C SER A 4 -48.05 32.65 -24.43
N LEU A 5 -47.06 33.39 -23.93
CA LEU A 5 -45.64 33.03 -23.91
C LEU A 5 -45.43 31.98 -22.80
N PHE A 6 -45.31 30.72 -23.17
CA PHE A 6 -44.94 29.63 -22.26
C PHE A 6 -43.45 29.70 -21.97
N ILE A 7 -43.09 30.09 -20.74
CA ILE A 7 -41.74 29.91 -20.19
C ILE A 7 -41.64 28.43 -19.77
N VAL A 8 -41.02 27.61 -20.60
CA VAL A 8 -40.63 26.25 -20.22
C VAL A 8 -39.36 26.35 -19.39
N LEU A 9 -39.52 26.41 -18.07
CA LEU A 9 -38.43 26.20 -17.12
C LEU A 9 -38.06 24.72 -17.18
N ALA A 10 -37.13 24.37 -18.07
CA ALA A 10 -36.54 23.04 -18.12
C ALA A 10 -35.71 22.85 -16.85
N ALA A 11 -36.33 22.31 -15.80
CA ALA A 11 -35.62 21.72 -14.69
C ALA A 11 -34.78 20.57 -15.25
N LEU A 12 -33.49 20.83 -15.51
CA LEU A 12 -32.50 19.77 -15.65
C LEU A 12 -32.52 19.01 -14.33
N LEU A 13 -33.27 17.92 -14.30
CA LEU A 13 -33.00 16.82 -13.39
C LEU A 13 -31.58 16.36 -13.72
N LEU A 14 -30.60 16.94 -13.03
CA LEU A 14 -29.30 16.32 -12.88
C LEU A 14 -29.59 14.96 -12.24
N ILE A 15 -29.71 13.94 -13.09
CA ILE A 15 -29.59 12.56 -12.66
C ILE A 15 -28.16 12.48 -12.14
N SER A 16 -28.01 12.76 -10.86
CA SER A 16 -26.81 12.45 -10.09
C SER A 16 -26.68 10.93 -10.17
N CYS A 17 -25.97 10.48 -11.20
CA CYS A 17 -25.53 9.11 -11.31
C CYS A 17 -24.58 8.94 -10.13
N SER A 18 -25.09 8.40 -9.02
CA SER A 18 -24.31 8.21 -7.80
C SER A 18 -23.14 7.30 -8.16
N LYS A 19 -21.94 7.87 -8.27
CA LYS A 19 -20.75 7.12 -8.65
C LYS A 19 -20.53 6.01 -7.64
N LYS A 20 -20.40 4.78 -8.14
CA LYS A 20 -20.13 3.62 -7.28
C LYS A 20 -18.78 3.80 -6.58
N LEU A 21 -18.80 3.80 -5.26
CA LEU A 21 -17.65 3.94 -4.38
C LEU A 21 -17.06 2.57 -4.01
N ILE A 22 -15.82 2.58 -3.51
CA ILE A 22 -15.23 1.40 -2.86
C ILE A 22 -15.82 1.30 -1.44
N PRO A 23 -16.18 0.11 -0.94
CA PRO A 23 -16.73 -0.05 0.42
C PRO A 23 -15.85 0.62 1.48
N ASN A 24 -16.46 1.52 2.27
CA ASN A 24 -15.79 2.30 3.31
C ASN A 24 -16.48 2.11 4.67
N SER A 25 -15.72 2.13 5.77
CA SER A 25 -16.24 2.37 7.13
C SER A 25 -16.46 3.87 7.35
N ASP A 26 -17.43 4.25 8.20
CA ASP A 26 -17.71 5.67 8.52
C ASP A 26 -16.59 6.39 9.31
N ASP A 27 -15.40 5.78 9.47
CA ASP A 27 -14.23 6.41 10.07
C ASP A 27 -13.66 7.50 9.15
N GLY A 28 -13.74 8.75 9.60
CA GLY A 28 -13.29 9.95 8.89
C GLY A 28 -11.77 10.01 8.62
N ASN A 29 -10.96 9.09 9.15
CA ASN A 29 -9.50 9.11 8.96
C ASN A 29 -8.96 8.00 8.05
N ALA A 30 -9.83 7.16 7.47
CA ALA A 30 -9.41 6.06 6.63
C ALA A 30 -8.84 6.52 5.28
N LEU A 31 -7.80 5.85 4.78
CA LEU A 31 -7.20 6.07 3.45
C LEU A 31 -8.26 5.95 2.36
N ILE A 32 -9.17 4.97 2.49
CA ILE A 32 -10.20 4.75 1.47
C ILE A 32 -11.16 5.94 1.33
N ARG A 33 -11.32 6.78 2.38
CA ARG A 33 -12.12 8.01 2.28
C ARG A 33 -11.56 8.94 1.22
N ILE A 34 -10.26 9.20 1.26
CA ILE A 34 -9.60 10.11 0.30
C ILE A 34 -9.71 9.56 -1.12
N ILE A 35 -9.56 8.25 -1.29
CA ILE A 35 -9.73 7.60 -2.60
C ILE A 35 -11.17 7.74 -3.10
N ASN A 36 -12.15 7.56 -2.22
CA ASN A 36 -13.56 7.74 -2.57
C ASN A 36 -13.90 9.21 -2.87
N GLU A 37 -13.20 10.19 -2.32
CA GLU A 37 -13.32 11.60 -2.69
C GLU A 37 -12.87 11.86 -4.14
N GLU A 38 -11.75 11.27 -4.57
CA GLU A 38 -11.31 11.33 -5.98
C GLU A 38 -12.34 10.68 -6.93
N ILE A 39 -12.99 9.59 -6.49
CA ILE A 39 -14.05 8.94 -7.26
C ILE A 39 -15.28 9.86 -7.34
N LYS A 40 -15.73 10.45 -6.22
CA LYS A 40 -16.85 11.40 -6.18
C LYS A 40 -16.61 12.58 -7.11
N SER A 41 -15.41 13.15 -7.09
CA SER A 41 -14.97 14.25 -7.96
C SER A 41 -14.89 13.85 -9.44
N GLY A 42 -14.76 12.55 -9.76
CA GLY A 42 -14.71 12.03 -11.13
C GLY A 42 -13.33 11.91 -11.73
N ASN A 43 -12.30 12.17 -10.92
CA ASN A 43 -10.90 11.98 -11.30
C ASN A 43 -10.58 10.47 -11.38
N ALA A 44 -11.21 9.67 -10.52
CA ALA A 44 -11.03 8.23 -10.43
C ALA A 44 -12.35 7.44 -10.56
N ASN A 45 -12.26 6.11 -10.63
CA ASN A 45 -13.39 5.20 -10.54
C ASN A 45 -13.04 3.96 -9.71
N HIS A 46 -14.05 3.29 -9.15
CA HIS A 46 -13.86 2.14 -8.23
C HIS A 46 -13.18 0.89 -8.83
N LYS A 47 -12.98 0.82 -10.15
CA LYS A 47 -12.28 -0.28 -10.81
C LYS A 47 -10.82 0.01 -11.09
N MET A 48 -10.39 1.26 -10.93
CA MET A 48 -9.03 1.71 -11.24
C MET A 48 -8.02 0.96 -10.35
N PRO A 49 -6.93 0.42 -10.93
CA PRO A 49 -5.87 -0.20 -10.14
C PRO A 49 -5.28 0.79 -9.13
N ILE A 50 -4.97 0.28 -7.94
CA ILE A 50 -4.40 1.06 -6.86
C ILE A 50 -3.02 0.51 -6.54
N TYR A 51 -2.02 1.38 -6.47
CA TYR A 51 -0.66 1.04 -6.13
C TYR A 51 -0.28 1.73 -4.84
N ILE A 52 0.29 0.98 -3.89
CA ILE A 52 1.03 1.57 -2.77
C ILE A 52 2.52 1.52 -3.14
N ASP A 53 3.12 2.71 -3.23
CA ASP A 53 4.41 2.95 -3.84
C ASP A 53 4.47 2.34 -5.25
N ASN A 54 5.07 1.16 -5.39
CA ASN A 54 5.24 0.45 -6.67
C ASN A 54 4.53 -0.91 -6.73
N VAL A 55 3.77 -1.27 -5.70
CA VAL A 55 3.13 -2.58 -5.58
C VAL A 55 1.63 -2.45 -5.79
N GLU A 56 1.08 -3.22 -6.71
CA GLU A 56 -0.36 -3.25 -6.96
C GLU A 56 -1.09 -3.88 -5.77
N VAL A 57 -2.16 -3.22 -5.35
CA VAL A 57 -3.02 -3.69 -4.27
C VAL A 57 -4.12 -4.55 -4.90
N LEU A 58 -4.19 -5.81 -4.47
CA LEU A 58 -5.23 -6.71 -4.92
C LEU A 58 -6.60 -6.23 -4.42
N LYS A 59 -7.64 -6.41 -5.23
CA LYS A 59 -9.01 -5.98 -4.88
C LYS A 59 -9.50 -6.49 -3.52
N LYS A 60 -9.12 -7.72 -3.15
CA LYS A 60 -9.45 -8.32 -1.84
C LYS A 60 -8.80 -7.60 -0.67
N ASP A 61 -7.65 -6.95 -0.88
CA ASP A 61 -6.89 -6.25 0.15
C ASP A 61 -7.35 -4.79 0.31
N LEU A 62 -8.21 -4.28 -0.57
CA LEU A 62 -8.82 -2.95 -0.44
C LEU A 62 -9.60 -2.78 0.85
N ILE A 63 -10.10 -3.88 1.45
CA ILE A 63 -10.75 -3.84 2.75
C ILE A 63 -9.83 -3.25 3.83
N LEU A 64 -8.51 -3.43 3.71
CA LEU A 64 -7.53 -2.88 4.66
C LEU A 64 -7.42 -1.37 4.60
N PHE A 65 -7.82 -0.73 3.51
CA PHE A 65 -7.71 0.71 3.38
C PHE A 65 -8.69 1.44 4.32
N ASN A 66 -9.68 0.71 4.85
CA ASN A 66 -10.50 1.16 5.99
C ASN A 66 -9.69 1.26 7.28
N THR A 67 -8.70 0.40 7.45
CA THR A 67 -7.84 0.38 8.65
C THR A 67 -6.67 1.35 8.56
N PHE A 68 -6.25 1.69 7.34
CA PHE A 68 -5.08 2.53 7.11
C PHE A 68 -5.41 3.99 7.37
N LYS A 69 -4.66 4.64 8.25
CA LYS A 69 -4.86 6.06 8.55
C LYS A 69 -4.29 6.92 7.42
N SER A 70 -5.08 7.86 6.92
CA SER A 70 -4.67 8.75 5.82
C SER A 70 -3.37 9.51 6.08
N LYS A 71 -3.14 9.93 7.33
CA LYS A 71 -1.91 10.63 7.76
C LYS A 71 -0.62 9.81 7.60
N ASP A 72 -0.73 8.49 7.46
CA ASP A 72 0.41 7.60 7.27
C ASP A 72 0.92 7.64 5.81
N PHE A 73 0.22 8.35 4.92
CA PHE A 73 0.55 8.48 3.51
C PHE A 73 0.91 9.92 3.18
N THR A 74 1.95 10.08 2.38
CA THR A 74 2.50 11.39 2.01
C THR A 74 1.86 11.98 0.76
N ALA A 75 1.32 11.12 -0.12
CA ALA A 75 0.60 11.56 -1.30
C ALA A 75 -0.39 10.50 -1.78
N ILE A 76 -1.51 10.95 -2.36
CA ILE A 76 -2.45 10.12 -3.12
C ILE A 76 -2.70 10.86 -4.43
N LYS A 77 -2.36 10.24 -5.55
CA LYS A 77 -2.42 10.86 -6.88
C LYS A 77 -3.14 9.95 -7.87
N VAL A 78 -4.01 10.51 -8.68
CA VAL A 78 -4.53 9.83 -9.87
C VAL A 78 -3.56 10.10 -11.02
N LEU A 79 -2.88 9.07 -11.49
CA LEU A 79 -1.91 9.17 -12.58
C LEU A 79 -2.52 8.74 -13.90
N ASN A 80 -2.17 9.46 -14.96
CA ASN A 80 -2.42 8.99 -16.32
C ASN A 80 -1.43 7.88 -16.73
N LYS A 81 -1.68 7.24 -17.86
CA LYS A 81 -0.86 6.13 -18.38
C LYS A 81 0.63 6.48 -18.49
N LEU A 82 0.97 7.68 -18.97
CA LEU A 82 2.36 8.08 -19.17
C LEU A 82 3.05 8.36 -17.84
N GLU A 83 2.35 9.00 -16.90
CA GLU A 83 2.83 9.26 -15.54
C GLU A 83 3.05 7.95 -14.77
N ALA A 84 2.08 7.04 -14.82
CA ALA A 84 2.15 5.74 -14.15
C ALA A 84 3.33 4.90 -14.65
N LYS A 85 3.58 4.91 -15.97
CA LYS A 85 4.74 4.23 -16.55
C LYS A 85 6.08 4.75 -16.04
N LYS A 86 6.17 6.06 -15.79
CA LYS A 86 7.37 6.71 -15.28
C LYS A 86 7.54 6.51 -13.77
N ALA A 87 6.44 6.60 -13.02
CA ALA A 87 6.47 6.61 -11.56
C ALA A 87 6.47 5.21 -10.92
N ILE A 88 5.88 4.20 -11.58
CA ILE A 88 5.66 2.86 -10.99
C ILE A 88 6.36 1.78 -11.81
N ASN A 89 5.84 1.44 -12.99
CA ASN A 89 6.46 0.47 -13.89
C ASN A 89 5.98 0.62 -15.34
N THR A 90 6.81 0.22 -16.31
CA THR A 90 6.57 0.42 -17.75
C THR A 90 5.43 -0.41 -18.36
N LYS A 91 4.97 -1.47 -17.68
CA LYS A 91 3.90 -2.36 -18.13
C LYS A 91 2.50 -1.76 -17.94
N ILE A 92 2.35 -0.77 -17.06
CA ILE A 92 1.06 -0.11 -16.82
C ILE A 92 0.56 0.57 -18.09
N ASN A 93 -0.67 0.26 -18.50
CA ASN A 93 -1.26 0.74 -19.74
C ASN A 93 -2.57 1.51 -19.55
N GLU A 94 -2.94 1.80 -18.31
CA GLU A 94 -4.18 2.48 -17.90
C GLU A 94 -3.92 3.60 -16.86
N LYS A 95 -4.98 4.31 -16.46
CA LYS A 95 -4.93 5.25 -15.32
C LYS A 95 -4.86 4.45 -14.02
N VAL A 96 -4.17 4.99 -13.02
CA VAL A 96 -4.01 4.34 -11.71
C VAL A 96 -4.15 5.33 -10.58
N ILE A 97 -4.49 4.85 -9.39
CA ILE A 97 -4.34 5.61 -8.14
C ILE A 97 -3.00 5.20 -7.52
N GLN A 98 -2.05 6.13 -7.44
CA GLN A 98 -0.81 5.95 -6.70
C GLN A 98 -0.98 6.51 -5.29
N VAL A 99 -0.70 5.68 -4.30
CA VAL A 99 -0.62 6.05 -2.90
C VAL A 99 0.86 5.95 -2.49
N THR A 100 1.43 7.03 -1.99
CA THR A 100 2.82 7.06 -1.50
C THR A 100 2.81 6.96 0.02
N ALA A 101 3.41 5.90 0.57
CA ALA A 101 3.50 5.71 2.01
C ALA A 101 4.56 6.63 2.64
N PHE A 102 4.42 6.91 3.94
CA PHE A 102 5.53 7.49 4.70
C PHE A 102 6.73 6.53 4.67
N LYS A 103 7.91 7.07 4.34
CA LYS A 103 9.17 6.33 4.33
C LYS A 103 9.92 6.62 5.61
N ASP A 104 10.17 5.56 6.38
CA ASP A 104 11.06 5.62 7.54
C ASP A 104 12.48 5.30 7.05
N GLU A 105 13.38 6.27 7.15
CA GLU A 105 14.75 6.16 6.63
C GLU A 105 15.52 4.98 7.24
N LEU A 106 15.16 4.53 8.44
CA LEU A 106 15.80 3.39 9.10
C LEU A 106 15.35 2.03 8.50
N PHE A 107 14.43 2.03 7.55
CA PHE A 107 14.05 0.86 6.76
C PHE A 107 14.38 1.03 5.27
N ASP A 108 15.32 1.94 4.95
CA ASP A 108 15.81 2.12 3.60
C ASP A 108 16.44 0.83 3.03
N LEU A 109 16.27 0.61 1.73
CA LEU A 109 16.73 -0.59 1.04
C LEU A 109 18.25 -0.80 1.18
N LYS A 110 19.04 0.28 1.37
CA LYS A 110 20.49 0.24 1.57
C LYS A 110 20.94 -0.65 2.74
N TYR A 111 20.08 -0.86 3.75
CA TYR A 111 20.40 -1.74 4.88
C TYR A 111 20.19 -3.21 4.52
N TYR A 112 19.17 -3.52 3.72
CA TYR A 112 18.84 -4.89 3.31
C TYR A 112 19.84 -5.43 2.29
N THR A 113 20.38 -4.57 1.42
CA THR A 113 21.41 -4.95 0.45
C THR A 113 22.75 -5.32 1.08
N LYS A 114 22.93 -5.07 2.38
CA LYS A 114 24.11 -5.45 3.17
C LYS A 114 23.94 -6.79 3.89
N ILE A 115 22.77 -7.42 3.80
CA ILE A 115 22.54 -8.74 4.39
C ILE A 115 23.33 -9.78 3.60
N ASP A 116 24.18 -10.55 4.28
CA ASP A 116 24.97 -11.66 3.70
C ASP A 116 24.51 -13.04 4.20
N ASN A 117 23.52 -13.09 5.10
CA ASN A 117 22.94 -14.33 5.58
C ASN A 117 22.08 -14.98 4.49
N GLU A 118 22.67 -15.94 3.77
CA GLU A 118 22.06 -16.59 2.60
C GLU A 118 20.64 -17.13 2.86
N LEU A 119 20.37 -17.70 4.04
CA LEU A 119 19.05 -18.24 4.37
C LEU A 119 18.00 -17.13 4.45
N ILE A 120 18.33 -16.04 5.15
CA ILE A 120 17.42 -14.92 5.37
C ILE A 120 17.23 -14.12 4.08
N GLU A 121 18.32 -13.89 3.33
CA GLU A 121 18.29 -13.25 2.02
C GLU A 121 17.37 -14.01 1.05
N LYS A 122 17.56 -15.33 0.89
CA LYS A 122 16.71 -16.16 0.04
C LYS A 122 15.25 -16.17 0.49
N THR A 123 15.01 -16.12 1.79
CA THR A 123 13.65 -16.05 2.34
C THR A 123 12.98 -14.74 1.94
N ILE A 124 13.67 -13.60 2.08
CA ILE A 124 13.15 -12.29 1.66
C ILE A 124 12.87 -12.29 0.15
N ALA A 125 13.82 -12.79 -0.65
CA ALA A 125 13.67 -12.86 -2.10
C ALA A 125 12.45 -13.70 -2.52
N SER A 126 12.31 -14.91 -1.97
CA SER A 126 11.20 -15.80 -2.28
C SER A 126 9.83 -15.22 -1.90
N LEU A 127 9.72 -14.60 -0.72
CA LEU A 127 8.48 -13.95 -0.26
C LEU A 127 8.14 -12.69 -1.07
N PHE A 128 9.15 -11.98 -1.56
CA PHE A 128 8.96 -10.84 -2.44
C PHE A 128 8.47 -11.28 -3.82
N GLU A 129 9.09 -12.30 -4.41
CA GLU A 129 8.70 -12.87 -5.70
C GLU A 129 7.27 -13.44 -5.68
N SER A 130 6.85 -14.03 -4.55
CA SER A 130 5.48 -14.51 -4.35
C SER A 130 4.47 -13.39 -4.04
N GLY A 131 4.90 -12.13 -3.95
CA GLY A 131 4.06 -10.97 -3.68
C GLY A 131 3.56 -10.85 -2.23
N GLN A 132 4.09 -11.67 -1.31
CA GLN A 132 3.66 -11.70 0.09
C GLN A 132 4.21 -10.52 0.90
N ILE A 133 5.37 -9.99 0.51
CA ILE A 133 6.04 -8.84 1.14
C ILE A 133 6.55 -7.85 0.08
N ASN A 134 7.12 -6.73 0.53
CA ASN A 134 7.94 -5.85 -0.30
C ASN A 134 9.43 -6.05 0.01
N ARG A 135 10.34 -5.38 -0.70
CA ARG A 135 11.80 -5.62 -0.60
C ARG A 135 12.43 -5.24 0.74
N ASN A 136 11.79 -4.38 1.52
CA ASN A 136 12.26 -3.90 2.82
C ASN A 136 11.21 -4.19 3.93
N PRO A 137 10.96 -5.47 4.26
CA PRO A 137 10.05 -5.86 5.34
C PRO A 137 10.69 -5.59 6.70
N ILE A 138 9.90 -5.36 7.76
CA ILE A 138 10.49 -5.31 9.11
C ILE A 138 11.07 -6.68 9.46
N LEU A 139 12.34 -6.73 9.82
CA LEU A 139 12.96 -7.92 10.40
C LEU A 139 12.84 -7.84 11.92
N VAL A 140 12.27 -8.87 12.55
CA VAL A 140 12.12 -8.97 14.00
C VAL A 140 12.97 -10.13 14.48
N LEU A 141 14.01 -9.85 15.25
CA LEU A 141 14.88 -10.85 15.83
C LEU A 141 14.55 -11.03 17.31
N ASN A 142 14.09 -12.21 17.70
CA ASN A 142 13.73 -12.53 19.09
C ASN A 142 12.79 -11.49 19.73
N GLY A 143 11.80 -11.04 18.95
CA GLY A 143 10.81 -10.05 19.39
C GLY A 143 11.26 -8.59 19.25
N ILE A 144 12.51 -8.34 18.84
CA ILE A 144 13.06 -6.99 18.69
C ILE A 144 13.04 -6.59 17.19
N PRO A 145 12.29 -5.56 16.79
CA PRO A 145 12.33 -5.06 15.41
C PRO A 145 13.66 -4.36 15.13
N LEU A 146 14.38 -4.83 14.10
CA LEU A 146 15.65 -4.28 13.67
C LEU A 146 15.45 -3.03 12.80
N ARG A 147 16.36 -2.07 12.93
CA ARG A 147 16.30 -0.77 12.24
C ARG A 147 17.71 -0.26 11.92
N GLY A 148 17.86 0.44 10.80
CA GLY A 148 19.14 1.01 10.40
C GLY A 148 20.21 -0.07 10.24
N ASP A 149 21.41 0.19 10.75
CA ASP A 149 22.52 -0.74 10.63
C ASP A 149 22.28 -2.07 11.35
N ASP A 150 21.44 -2.10 12.40
CA ASP A 150 21.10 -3.35 13.10
C ASP A 150 20.46 -4.40 12.18
N ILE A 151 19.81 -3.96 11.09
CA ILE A 151 19.19 -4.86 10.10
C ILE A 151 20.22 -5.84 9.54
N PHE A 152 21.42 -5.40 9.18
CA PHE A 152 22.45 -6.32 8.65
C PHE A 152 23.42 -6.76 9.73
N LEU A 153 23.81 -5.88 10.67
CA LEU A 153 24.76 -6.22 11.73
C LEU A 153 24.29 -7.40 12.58
N LYS A 154 23.00 -7.43 12.95
CA LYS A 154 22.44 -8.55 13.72
C LYS A 154 22.23 -9.77 12.85
N ILE A 155 21.66 -9.61 11.66
CA ILE A 155 21.29 -10.73 10.79
C ILE A 155 22.51 -11.52 10.29
N ASN A 156 23.57 -10.82 9.90
CA ASN A 156 24.80 -11.42 9.40
C ASN A 156 25.56 -12.18 10.51
N SER A 157 25.37 -11.78 11.78
CA SER A 157 26.00 -12.44 12.93
C SER A 157 25.36 -13.79 13.30
N ILE A 158 24.17 -14.11 12.79
CA ILE A 158 23.43 -15.32 13.15
C ILE A 158 23.89 -16.50 12.30
N LYS A 159 24.29 -17.60 12.93
CA LYS A 159 24.59 -18.84 12.19
C LYS A 159 23.30 -19.55 11.80
N LYS A 160 23.29 -20.19 10.63
CA LYS A 160 22.15 -21.00 10.16
C LYS A 160 21.70 -22.06 11.18
N SER A 161 22.65 -22.66 11.90
CA SER A 161 22.37 -23.67 12.93
C SER A 161 21.73 -23.12 14.20
N GLU A 162 21.83 -21.81 14.44
CA GLU A 162 21.26 -21.11 15.60
C GLU A 162 19.82 -20.64 15.34
N ILE A 163 19.36 -20.64 14.08
CA ILE A 163 17.99 -20.27 13.73
C ILE A 163 17.06 -21.41 14.16
N LYS A 164 16.09 -21.07 15.00
CA LYS A 164 15.00 -21.96 15.42
C LYS A 164 13.84 -21.91 14.44
N SER A 165 13.45 -20.71 14.00
CA SER A 165 12.36 -20.53 13.05
C SER A 165 12.41 -19.17 12.34
N ILE A 166 11.86 -19.15 11.13
CA ILE A 166 11.55 -17.93 10.39
C ILE A 166 10.07 -17.98 10.04
N SER A 167 9.32 -16.92 10.36
CA SER A 167 7.88 -16.85 10.13
C SER A 167 7.47 -15.50 9.55
N LEU A 168 6.37 -15.48 8.80
CA LEU A 168 5.84 -14.28 8.16
C LEU A 168 4.57 -13.81 8.89
N LEU A 169 4.55 -12.54 9.30
CA LEU A 169 3.30 -11.84 9.56
C LEU A 169 2.84 -11.16 8.27
N LYS A 170 1.69 -11.60 7.75
CA LYS A 170 1.08 -11.03 6.54
C LYS A 170 0.80 -9.54 6.73
N LYS A 171 0.80 -8.77 5.63
CA LYS A 171 0.65 -7.30 5.60
C LYS A 171 -0.49 -6.76 6.48
N GLN A 172 -1.63 -7.46 6.51
CA GLN A 172 -2.79 -7.15 7.35
C GLN A 172 -2.42 -7.12 8.85
N ALA A 173 -1.88 -8.25 9.34
CA ALA A 173 -1.50 -8.42 10.74
C ALA A 173 -0.28 -7.57 11.10
N ALA A 174 0.67 -7.44 10.17
CA ALA A 174 1.84 -6.59 10.32
C ALA A 174 1.45 -5.11 10.49
N TYR A 175 0.52 -4.58 9.69
CA TYR A 175 0.02 -3.21 9.86
C TYR A 175 -0.67 -3.02 11.22
N ALA A 176 -1.48 -3.99 11.65
CA ALA A 176 -2.18 -3.89 12.93
C ALA A 176 -1.22 -3.73 14.13
N ILE A 177 -0.02 -4.33 14.06
CA ILE A 177 0.98 -4.30 15.15
C ILE A 177 1.98 -3.15 14.97
N TYR A 178 2.50 -2.97 13.74
CA TYR A 178 3.63 -2.07 13.45
C TYR A 178 3.22 -0.79 12.69
N GLY A 179 1.93 -0.60 12.42
CA GLY A 179 1.41 0.52 11.64
C GLY A 179 1.95 0.53 10.21
N ILE A 180 2.11 1.73 9.65
CA ILE A 180 2.56 1.90 8.26
C ILE A 180 3.89 1.22 7.93
N ARG A 181 4.78 1.07 8.92
CA ARG A 181 6.06 0.36 8.75
C ARG A 181 5.86 -1.12 8.42
N GLY A 182 4.78 -1.72 8.95
CA GLY A 182 4.42 -3.11 8.70
C GLY A 182 3.75 -3.37 7.35
N ILE A 183 3.46 -2.33 6.55
CA ILE A 183 2.75 -2.49 5.27
C ILE A 183 3.55 -3.29 4.24
N ASN A 184 4.88 -3.27 4.38
CA ASN A 184 5.81 -4.06 3.56
C ASN A 184 5.91 -5.52 4.02
N GLY A 185 5.25 -5.90 5.11
CA GLY A 185 5.35 -7.22 5.75
C GLY A 185 6.36 -7.24 6.89
N VAL A 186 6.26 -8.26 7.76
CA VAL A 186 7.18 -8.47 8.88
C VAL A 186 7.66 -9.93 8.86
N ILE A 187 8.97 -10.12 8.93
CA ILE A 187 9.60 -11.43 9.05
C ILE A 187 10.11 -11.57 10.48
N VAL A 188 9.61 -12.58 11.19
CA VAL A 188 9.99 -12.89 12.56
C VAL A 188 10.99 -14.03 12.55
N ILE A 189 12.17 -13.77 13.09
CA ILE A 189 13.29 -14.69 13.20
C ILE A 189 13.48 -15.00 14.69
N THR A 190 13.50 -16.28 15.02
CA THR A 190 13.73 -16.77 16.38
C THR A 190 14.98 -17.63 16.38
N THR A 191 15.89 -17.37 17.32
CA THR A 191 17.07 -18.20 17.55
C THR A 191 16.79 -19.27 18.62
N LYS A 192 17.66 -20.27 18.71
CA LYS A 192 17.59 -21.35 19.71
C LYS A 192 17.85 -20.85 21.13
#